data_AF-A0A941R420-F1
#
_entry.id   AF-A0A941R420-F1
#
_cell.length_a   1.000
_cell.length_b   1.000
_cell.length_c   1.000
_cell.angle_alpha   90.00
_cell.angle_beta   90.00
_cell.angle_gamma   90.00
#
_symmetry.space_group_name_H-M   'P 1'
#
loop_
_entity.id
_entity.type
_entity.pdbx_description
1 polymer ?
#
loop_
_entity_poly.entity_id
_entity_poly.type
_entity_poly.pdbx_seq_one_letter_code
_entity_poly.pdbx_strand_id
1 'polypeptide(L)'
;MKKNGFWLIISVLTLLFSWLFYPQEFGNRETYLVISSYLGRVAGFFLLPLIVALIFKGITKLFKKDFNSKSFRTTFLVIWILLSLSGLTNFLYDSSQTPFSESYTTNSQDARFIYWGEGNEYSVSFKEEPETKESYFLGNDLTSEIAELVLLEDASYVRSESALYTDSFSREMIDKQYVIQMLQEYAKYNGLLYPEFGYEKNELGKIGNLRGYKTLEDNTGKKIEVTFSVRAYFGEKSLFILQGTSPSQIFPTSEIVTFFESIEKPGN
;
A
#
# COMPACT_ATOMS: atom_id res chain seq x y z
N MET A 1 -10.07 -43.28 -29.41
CA MET A 1 -10.11 -41.85 -29.02
C MET A 1 -11.02 -41.61 -27.82
N LYS A 2 -10.80 -42.28 -26.68
CA LYS A 2 -11.61 -42.11 -25.46
C LYS A 2 -10.77 -41.41 -24.39
N LYS A 3 -11.35 -40.39 -23.75
CA LYS A 3 -10.88 -39.62 -22.57
C LYS A 3 -10.25 -38.23 -22.79
N ASN A 4 -10.77 -37.43 -23.73
CA ASN A 4 -10.50 -35.97 -23.77
C ASN A 4 -11.36 -35.17 -22.78
N GLY A 5 -12.48 -35.74 -22.28
CA GLY A 5 -13.40 -35.03 -21.39
C GLY A 5 -12.79 -34.54 -20.08
N PHE A 6 -11.81 -35.26 -19.51
CA PHE A 6 -11.14 -34.84 -18.27
C PHE A 6 -10.44 -33.49 -18.43
N TRP A 7 -9.67 -33.32 -19.50
CA TRP A 7 -8.92 -32.09 -19.75
C TRP A 7 -9.85 -30.93 -20.08
N LEU A 8 -10.91 -31.20 -20.85
CA LEU A 8 -11.93 -30.22 -21.17
C LEU A 8 -12.63 -29.71 -19.90
N ILE A 9 -13.00 -30.61 -18.98
CA ILE A 9 -13.61 -30.25 -17.69
C ILE A 9 -12.66 -29.39 -16.84
N ILE A 10 -11.39 -29.77 -16.72
CA ILE A 10 -10.40 -28.99 -15.95
C ILE A 10 -10.21 -27.60 -16.57
N SER A 11 -10.09 -27.49 -17.89
CA SER A 11 -9.93 -26.19 -18.55
C SER A 11 -11.13 -25.26 -18.29
N VAL A 12 -12.35 -25.80 -18.36
CA VAL A 12 -13.58 -25.04 -18.04
C VAL A 12 -13.60 -24.63 -16.57
N LEU A 13 -13.24 -25.53 -15.65
CA LEU A 13 -13.21 -25.22 -14.21
C LEU A 13 -12.17 -24.15 -13.88
N THR A 14 -10.97 -24.20 -14.47
CA THR A 14 -9.94 -23.17 -14.25
C THR A 14 -10.40 -21.81 -14.74
N LEU A 15 -11.07 -21.72 -15.90
CA LEU A 15 -11.65 -20.47 -16.40
C LEU A 15 -12.72 -19.92 -15.43
N LEU A 16 -13.64 -20.78 -14.96
CA LEU A 16 -14.65 -20.38 -13.99
C LEU A 16 -14.03 -19.92 -12.67
N PHE A 17 -13.01 -20.62 -12.18
CA PHE A 17 -12.29 -20.25 -10.96
C PHE A 17 -11.63 -18.87 -11.14
N SER A 18 -10.81 -18.70 -12.17
CA SER A 18 -10.15 -17.41 -12.41
C SER A 18 -11.12 -16.25 -12.57
N TRP A 19 -12.31 -16.48 -13.14
CA TRP A 19 -13.37 -15.46 -13.21
C TRP A 19 -13.97 -15.12 -11.83
N LEU A 20 -14.27 -16.13 -11.01
CA LEU A 20 -14.86 -15.95 -9.67
C LEU A 20 -13.93 -15.22 -8.69
N PHE A 21 -12.62 -15.48 -8.75
CA PHE A 21 -11.64 -14.91 -7.81
C PHE A 21 -11.20 -13.49 -8.14
N TYR A 22 -11.42 -13.02 -9.36
CA TYR A 22 -10.91 -11.71 -9.82
C TYR A 22 -11.95 -10.91 -10.62
N PRO A 23 -13.17 -10.68 -10.09
CA PRO A 23 -14.21 -9.95 -10.81
C PRO A 23 -13.85 -8.48 -11.03
N GLN A 24 -13.04 -7.88 -10.15
CA GLN A 24 -12.72 -6.45 -10.16
C GLN A 24 -11.87 -5.99 -11.36
N GLU A 25 -11.05 -6.88 -11.95
CA GLU A 25 -10.24 -6.53 -13.12
C GLU A 25 -11.11 -6.31 -14.38
N PHE A 26 -12.34 -6.84 -14.44
CA PHE A 26 -13.24 -6.66 -15.59
C PHE A 26 -13.92 -5.28 -15.67
N GLY A 27 -13.86 -4.48 -14.59
CA GLY A 27 -14.47 -3.14 -14.54
C GLY A 27 -13.59 -2.01 -15.08
N ASN A 28 -12.29 -2.26 -15.30
CA ASN A 28 -11.32 -1.20 -15.64
C ASN A 28 -11.13 -1.06 -17.17
N ARG A 29 -11.04 0.19 -17.66
CA ARG A 29 -11.11 0.54 -19.10
C ARG A 29 -9.95 0.05 -19.99
N GLU A 30 -8.91 -0.56 -19.44
CA GLU A 30 -7.79 -1.12 -20.22
C GLU A 30 -7.90 -2.65 -20.37
N THR A 31 -8.82 -3.07 -21.25
CA THR A 31 -9.19 -4.47 -21.46
C THR A 31 -8.01 -5.39 -21.84
N TYR A 32 -6.95 -4.86 -22.49
CA TYR A 32 -5.83 -5.67 -22.96
C TYR A 32 -4.87 -6.11 -21.84
N LEU A 33 -4.59 -5.26 -20.85
CA LEU A 33 -3.75 -5.60 -19.70
C LEU A 33 -4.42 -6.67 -18.84
N VAL A 34 -5.73 -6.52 -18.64
CA VAL A 34 -6.59 -7.47 -17.91
C VAL A 34 -6.62 -8.85 -18.58
N ILE A 35 -6.71 -8.91 -19.91
CA ILE A 35 -6.70 -10.20 -20.62
C ILE A 35 -5.33 -10.89 -20.46
N SER A 36 -4.23 -10.14 -20.50
CA SER A 36 -2.88 -10.71 -20.36
C SER A 36 -2.58 -11.21 -18.93
N SER A 37 -3.00 -10.47 -17.89
CA SER A 37 -2.87 -10.88 -16.49
C SER A 37 -3.70 -12.13 -16.23
N TYR A 38 -4.92 -12.17 -16.77
CA TYR A 38 -5.85 -13.29 -16.65
C TYR A 38 -5.33 -14.56 -17.33
N LEU A 39 -4.87 -14.45 -18.58
CA LEU A 39 -4.29 -15.58 -19.31
C LEU A 39 -3.03 -16.12 -18.62
N GLY A 40 -2.18 -15.23 -18.08
CA GLY A 40 -1.01 -15.63 -17.29
C GLY A 40 -1.38 -16.43 -16.04
N ARG A 41 -2.43 -16.03 -15.32
CA ARG A 41 -2.91 -16.73 -14.11
C ARG A 41 -3.58 -18.07 -14.45
N VAL A 42 -4.45 -18.10 -15.47
CA VAL A 42 -5.08 -19.35 -15.96
C VAL A 42 -4.00 -20.34 -16.40
N ALA A 43 -2.99 -19.86 -17.12
CA ALA A 43 -1.84 -20.67 -17.50
C ALA A 43 -1.08 -21.16 -16.27
N GLY A 44 -0.84 -20.32 -15.25
CA GLY A 44 -0.21 -20.71 -13.99
C GLY A 44 -0.95 -21.84 -13.26
N PHE A 45 -2.27 -21.68 -13.06
CA PHE A 45 -3.12 -22.69 -12.40
C PHE A 45 -3.19 -24.03 -13.16
N PHE A 46 -2.98 -24.03 -14.47
CA PHE A 46 -2.98 -25.24 -15.27
C PHE A 46 -1.60 -25.89 -15.41
N LEU A 47 -0.55 -25.07 -15.59
CA LEU A 47 0.81 -25.54 -15.83
C LEU A 47 1.52 -26.01 -14.56
N LEU A 48 1.29 -25.37 -13.40
CA LEU A 48 1.93 -25.78 -12.15
C LEU A 48 1.56 -27.21 -11.73
N PRO A 49 0.26 -27.60 -11.65
CA PRO A 49 -0.09 -28.99 -11.36
C PRO A 49 0.43 -29.97 -12.41
N LEU A 50 0.51 -29.56 -13.68
CA LEU A 50 1.05 -30.39 -14.75
C LEU A 50 2.55 -30.67 -14.55
N ILE A 51 3.33 -29.63 -14.27
CA ILE A 51 4.77 -29.73 -14.02
C ILE A 51 5.02 -30.63 -12.80
N VAL A 52 4.30 -30.41 -11.70
CA VAL A 52 4.46 -31.23 -10.49
C VAL A 52 4.07 -32.69 -10.73
N ALA A 53 2.97 -32.95 -11.46
CA ALA A 53 2.58 -34.31 -11.81
C ALA A 53 3.62 -35.00 -12.71
N LEU A 54 4.29 -34.26 -13.61
CA LEU A 54 5.40 -34.77 -14.43
C LEU A 54 6.65 -35.09 -13.59
N ILE A 55 6.98 -34.26 -12.60
CA ILE A 55 8.06 -34.52 -11.65
C ILE A 55 7.78 -35.80 -10.86
N PHE A 56 6.57 -35.96 -10.33
CA PHE A 56 6.15 -37.18 -9.63
C PHE A 56 6.24 -38.43 -10.51
N LYS A 57 5.86 -38.32 -11.78
CA LYS A 57 6.03 -39.39 -12.77
C LYS A 57 7.51 -39.74 -12.98
N GLY A 58 8.39 -38.74 -13.05
CA GLY A 58 9.83 -38.92 -13.14
C GLY A 58 10.40 -39.68 -11.93
N ILE A 59 10.06 -39.22 -10.71
CA ILE A 59 10.50 -39.83 -9.44
C ILE A 59 10.03 -41.28 -9.33
N THR A 60 8.74 -41.54 -9.57
CA THR A 60 8.18 -42.90 -9.47
C THR A 60 8.80 -43.87 -10.49
N LYS A 61 9.15 -43.38 -11.69
CA LYS A 61 9.90 -44.14 -12.69
C LYS A 61 11.31 -44.50 -12.21
N LEU A 62 12.00 -43.60 -11.47
CA LEU A 62 13.30 -43.89 -10.86
C LEU A 62 13.20 -45.05 -9.85
N PHE A 63 12.08 -45.17 -9.14
CA PHE A 63 11.79 -46.27 -8.21
C PHE A 63 11.17 -47.52 -8.87
N LYS A 64 11.21 -47.63 -10.21
CA LYS A 64 10.64 -48.74 -10.98
C LYS A 64 9.15 -49.02 -10.68
N LYS A 65 8.40 -48.01 -10.22
CA LYS A 65 6.95 -48.12 -10.00
C LYS A 65 6.21 -47.62 -11.24
N ASP A 66 5.20 -48.38 -11.66
CA ASP A 66 4.37 -48.00 -12.80
C ASP A 66 3.43 -46.84 -12.45
N PHE A 67 3.72 -45.68 -13.03
CA PHE A 67 2.87 -44.51 -12.92
C PHE A 67 1.88 -44.46 -14.09
N ASN A 68 0.75 -45.16 -13.92
CA ASN A 68 -0.28 -45.25 -14.95
C ASN A 68 -1.06 -43.93 -15.13
N SER A 69 -1.85 -43.82 -16.20
CA SER A 69 -2.58 -42.57 -16.50
C SER A 69 -3.64 -42.18 -15.45
N LYS A 70 -4.14 -43.15 -14.67
CA LYS A 70 -5.09 -42.87 -13.58
C LYS A 70 -4.37 -42.19 -12.43
N SER A 71 -3.21 -42.70 -12.01
CA SER A 71 -2.37 -42.09 -10.97
C SER A 71 -1.96 -40.66 -11.34
N PHE A 72 -1.56 -40.42 -12.59
CA PHE A 72 -1.23 -39.07 -13.06
C PHE A 72 -2.40 -38.09 -12.94
N ARG A 73 -3.59 -38.48 -13.39
CA ARG A 73 -4.79 -37.63 -13.31
C ARG A 73 -5.17 -37.34 -11.86
N THR A 74 -5.07 -38.33 -10.98
CA THR A 74 -5.37 -38.14 -9.56
C THR A 74 -4.36 -37.18 -8.91
N THR A 75 -3.06 -37.36 -9.16
CA THR A 75 -2.02 -36.46 -8.63
C THR A 75 -2.21 -35.03 -9.13
N PHE A 76 -2.45 -34.84 -10.43
CA PHE A 76 -2.75 -33.53 -11.00
C PHE A 76 -3.96 -32.88 -10.31
N LEU A 77 -5.06 -33.63 -10.16
CA LEU A 77 -6.30 -33.12 -9.59
C LEU A 77 -6.15 -32.73 -8.11
N VAL A 78 -5.41 -33.53 -7.33
CA VAL A 78 -5.11 -33.19 -5.92
C VAL A 78 -4.31 -31.89 -5.83
N ILE A 79 -3.25 -31.74 -6.64
CA ILE A 79 -2.43 -30.52 -6.63
C ILE A 79 -3.24 -29.31 -7.08
N TRP A 80 -4.07 -29.47 -8.12
CA TRP A 80 -4.95 -28.41 -8.60
C TRP A 80 -5.95 -27.96 -7.52
N ILE A 81 -6.57 -28.90 -6.79
CA ILE A 81 -7.47 -28.58 -5.67
C ILE A 81 -6.73 -27.84 -4.56
N LEU A 82 -5.52 -28.28 -4.19
CA LEU A 82 -4.73 -27.63 -3.14
C LEU A 82 -4.35 -26.20 -3.51
N LEU A 83 -3.91 -25.96 -4.74
CA LEU A 83 -3.60 -24.61 -5.23
C LEU A 83 -4.86 -23.74 -5.29
N SER A 84 -5.98 -24.32 -5.71
CA SER A 84 -7.28 -23.62 -5.75
C SER A 84 -7.75 -23.22 -4.35
N LEU A 85 -7.62 -24.11 -3.36
CA LEU A 85 -7.93 -23.82 -1.96
C LEU A 85 -7.00 -22.76 -1.38
N SER A 86 -5.70 -22.78 -1.69
CA SER A 86 -4.76 -21.73 -1.29
C SER A 86 -5.08 -20.38 -1.92
N GLY A 87 -5.54 -20.36 -3.19
CA GLY A 87 -6.04 -19.15 -3.83
C GLY A 87 -7.30 -18.63 -3.15
N LEU A 88 -8.21 -19.53 -2.77
CA LEU A 88 -9.43 -19.19 -2.02
C LEU A 88 -9.11 -18.62 -0.63
N THR A 89 -8.13 -19.16 0.09
CA THR A 89 -7.74 -18.59 1.39
C THR A 89 -7.14 -17.20 1.25
N ASN A 90 -6.34 -16.96 0.21
CA ASN A 90 -5.80 -15.63 -0.06
C ASN A 90 -6.91 -14.65 -0.47
N PHE A 91 -7.85 -15.07 -1.31
CA PHE A 91 -9.00 -14.26 -1.66
C PHE A 91 -9.91 -13.97 -0.46
N LEU A 92 -10.18 -14.97 0.38
CA LEU A 92 -10.98 -14.76 1.59
C LEU A 92 -10.24 -13.83 2.56
N TYR A 93 -8.93 -13.98 2.68
CA TYR A 93 -8.08 -13.08 3.46
C TYR A 93 -8.14 -11.65 2.92
N ASP A 94 -7.92 -11.45 1.62
CA ASP A 94 -7.99 -10.14 0.95
C ASP A 94 -9.42 -9.56 0.95
N SER A 95 -10.47 -10.40 0.91
CA SER A 95 -11.86 -9.93 1.01
C SER A 95 -12.28 -9.61 2.44
N SER A 96 -11.67 -10.25 3.43
CA SER A 96 -11.84 -9.94 4.86
C SER A 96 -11.02 -8.72 5.27
N GLN A 97 -9.93 -8.46 4.56
CA GLN A 97 -9.27 -7.17 4.47
C GLN A 97 -10.12 -6.32 3.51
N THR A 98 -11.36 -6.01 3.88
CA THR A 98 -12.13 -4.97 3.18
C THR A 98 -11.17 -3.83 2.88
N PRO A 99 -11.02 -3.38 1.61
CA PRO A 99 -10.43 -2.05 1.42
C PRO A 99 -11.21 -1.17 2.37
N PHE A 100 -10.49 -0.46 3.24
CA PHE A 100 -11.04 0.54 4.13
C PHE A 100 -11.55 1.67 3.22
N SER A 101 -12.66 1.38 2.55
CA SER A 101 -13.52 2.23 1.77
C SER A 101 -14.95 1.83 2.17
N GLU A 102 -15.15 1.59 3.46
CA GLU A 102 -16.34 2.14 4.08
C GLU A 102 -16.24 3.64 3.79
N SER A 103 -17.13 4.11 2.93
CA SER A 103 -17.50 5.51 2.94
C SER A 103 -17.91 5.85 4.37
N TYR A 104 -16.95 6.31 5.18
CA TYR A 104 -17.23 7.01 6.40
C TYR A 104 -17.95 8.29 5.99
N THR A 105 -19.25 8.19 5.75
CA THR A 105 -20.16 9.29 6.00
C THR A 105 -20.09 9.54 7.50
N THR A 106 -19.02 10.21 7.92
CA THR A 106 -18.84 10.75 9.26
C THR A 106 -19.89 11.83 9.41
N ASN A 107 -21.09 11.38 9.80
CA ASN A 107 -22.15 12.22 10.35
C ASN A 107 -21.83 12.59 11.82
N SER A 108 -20.57 12.54 12.25
CA SER A 108 -20.17 13.26 13.45
C SER A 108 -19.74 14.66 13.03
N GLN A 109 -20.49 15.65 13.49
CA GLN A 109 -20.03 17.02 13.62
C GLN A 109 -18.90 17.10 14.68
N ASP A 110 -17.89 16.24 14.58
CA ASP A 110 -16.67 16.42 15.34
C ASP A 110 -15.99 17.64 14.74
N ALA A 111 -15.82 18.67 15.55
CA ALA A 111 -15.21 19.92 15.13
C ALA A 111 -13.81 19.64 14.61
N ARG A 112 -13.64 19.63 13.28
CA ARG A 112 -12.33 19.46 12.64
C ARG A 112 -11.65 20.83 12.53
N PHE A 113 -10.40 20.90 12.96
CA PHE A 113 -9.58 22.08 12.78
C PHE A 113 -8.86 21.98 11.44
N ILE A 114 -9.15 22.89 10.50
CA ILE A 114 -8.46 22.93 9.21
C ILE A 114 -7.20 23.74 9.38
N TYR A 115 -6.05 23.08 9.23
CA TYR A 115 -4.76 23.74 9.15
C TYR A 115 -4.42 24.06 7.69
N TRP A 116 -4.09 25.32 7.46
CA TRP A 116 -3.67 25.84 6.16
C TRP A 116 -2.51 26.81 6.40
N GLY A 117 -1.29 26.31 6.30
CA GLY A 117 -0.09 27.12 6.50
C GLY A 117 -0.05 28.32 5.55
N GLU A 118 0.51 29.44 6.01
CA GLU A 118 0.42 30.71 5.27
C GLU A 118 1.01 30.59 3.86
N GLY A 119 0.24 30.96 2.84
CA GLY A 119 0.65 30.93 1.43
C GLY A 119 0.77 29.53 0.81
N ASN A 120 0.45 28.46 1.55
CA ASN A 120 0.49 27.10 1.04
C ASN A 120 -0.70 26.82 0.11
N GLU A 121 -0.56 25.86 -0.81
CA GLU A 121 -1.64 25.39 -1.67
C GLU A 121 -2.47 24.28 -1.04
N TYR A 122 -1.97 23.66 0.03
CA TYR A 122 -2.59 22.50 0.66
C TYR A 122 -3.13 22.82 2.05
N SER A 123 -4.20 22.13 2.42
CA SER A 123 -4.77 22.14 3.77
C SER A 123 -5.01 20.72 4.26
N VAL A 124 -5.03 20.53 5.58
CA VAL A 124 -5.33 19.25 6.21
C VAL A 124 -6.21 19.46 7.43
N SER A 125 -7.05 18.48 7.75
CA SER A 125 -7.91 18.54 8.93
C SER A 125 -7.32 17.74 10.09
N PHE A 126 -7.27 18.38 11.26
CA PHE A 126 -6.98 17.75 12.54
C PHE A 126 -8.29 17.49 13.31
N LYS A 127 -8.31 16.45 14.14
CA LYS A 127 -9.43 16.12 15.02
C LYS A 127 -9.65 17.20 16.09
N GLU A 128 -8.58 17.85 16.52
CA GLU A 128 -8.55 18.91 17.53
C GLU A 128 -7.61 20.03 17.06
N GLU A 129 -7.60 21.16 17.75
CA GLU A 129 -6.67 22.27 17.44
C GLU A 129 -5.21 21.81 17.66
N PRO A 130 -4.36 21.82 16.62
CA PRO A 130 -2.96 21.41 16.73
C PRO A 130 -2.11 22.53 17.35
N GLU A 131 -0.98 22.15 17.95
CA GLU A 131 0.05 23.10 18.33
C GLU A 131 0.84 23.55 17.09
N THR A 132 0.95 24.86 16.87
CA THR A 132 1.69 25.43 15.74
C THR A 132 3.02 26.04 16.16
N LYS A 133 4.09 25.80 15.41
CA LYS A 133 5.42 26.38 15.65
C LYS A 133 6.20 26.58 14.35
N GLU A 134 7.08 27.59 14.34
CA GLU A 134 8.06 27.76 13.27
C GLU A 134 9.22 26.78 13.41
N SER A 135 9.77 26.36 12.28
CA SER A 135 10.92 25.46 12.20
C SER A 135 11.72 25.69 10.92
N TYR A 136 12.78 24.91 10.75
CA TYR A 136 13.63 24.92 9.56
C TYR A 136 13.59 23.53 8.93
N PHE A 137 13.15 23.48 7.67
CA PHE A 137 13.00 22.21 6.96
C PHE A 137 14.36 21.53 6.77
N LEU A 138 14.50 20.31 7.30
CA LEU A 138 15.75 19.52 7.28
C LEU A 138 17.00 20.26 7.80
N GLY A 139 16.82 21.31 8.63
CA GLY A 139 17.93 22.13 9.13
C GLY A 139 18.57 23.05 8.07
N ASN A 140 17.89 23.29 6.94
CA ASN A 140 18.29 24.28 5.94
C ASN A 140 17.63 25.64 6.19
N ASP A 141 18.04 26.68 5.45
CA ASP A 141 17.48 28.05 5.52
C ASP A 141 16.02 28.16 4.99
N LEU A 142 15.35 27.03 4.75
CA LEU A 142 13.94 27.01 4.34
C LEU A 142 13.06 27.05 5.59
N THR A 143 12.51 28.22 5.89
CA THR A 143 11.51 28.38 6.96
C THR A 143 10.30 27.51 6.67
N SER A 144 9.90 26.75 7.68
CA SER A 144 8.74 25.88 7.65
C SER A 144 7.84 26.15 8.84
N GLU A 145 6.55 25.96 8.67
CA GLU A 145 5.56 26.00 9.74
C GLU A 145 5.10 24.57 10.04
N ILE A 146 5.10 24.18 11.31
CA ILE A 146 4.69 22.86 11.76
C ILE A 146 3.38 23.01 12.54
N ALA A 147 2.40 22.17 12.25
CA ALA A 147 1.24 21.94 13.11
C ALA A 147 1.24 20.47 13.55
N GLU A 148 1.13 20.21 14.85
CA GLU A 148 1.21 18.85 15.40
C GLU A 148 0.17 18.59 16.50
N LEU A 149 -0.28 17.33 16.58
CA LEU A 149 -1.28 16.91 17.55
C LEU A 149 -0.95 15.50 18.07
N VAL A 150 -0.94 15.36 19.40
CA VAL A 150 -0.85 14.07 20.09
C VAL A 150 -2.25 13.56 20.38
N LEU A 151 -2.58 12.38 19.85
CA LEU A 151 -3.86 11.71 20.01
C LEU A 151 -3.73 10.66 21.11
N LEU A 152 -4.13 11.03 22.33
CA LEU A 152 -3.89 10.23 23.54
C LEU A 152 -4.64 8.88 23.53
N GLU A 153 -5.85 8.84 22.98
CA GLU A 153 -6.69 7.63 22.93
C GLU A 153 -5.98 6.48 22.20
N ASP A 154 -5.29 6.82 21.11
CA ASP A 154 -4.67 5.86 20.19
C ASP A 154 -3.14 5.84 20.30
N ALA A 155 -2.58 6.50 21.33
CA ALA A 155 -1.13 6.71 21.48
C ALA A 155 -0.47 7.16 20.16
N SER A 156 -1.15 8.01 19.41
CA SER A 156 -0.78 8.41 18.05
C SER A 156 -0.31 9.86 18.02
N TYR A 157 0.44 10.19 16.98
CA TYR A 157 0.93 11.54 16.72
C TYR A 157 0.76 11.84 15.24
N VAL A 158 0.13 12.97 14.94
CA VAL A 158 -0.02 13.48 13.59
C VAL A 158 0.62 14.86 13.50
N ARG A 159 1.24 15.13 12.35
CA ARG A 159 1.94 16.38 12.08
C ARG A 159 1.78 16.77 10.63
N SER A 160 1.56 18.04 10.38
CA SER A 160 1.79 18.66 9.08
C SER A 160 2.96 19.64 9.15
N GLU A 161 3.73 19.71 8.08
CA GLU A 161 4.81 20.67 7.91
C GLU A 161 4.66 21.35 6.55
N SER A 162 4.65 22.68 6.56
CA SER A 162 4.44 23.55 5.42
C SER A 162 5.69 24.36 5.16
N ALA A 163 6.21 24.34 3.94
CA ALA A 163 7.33 25.19 3.54
C ALA A 163 7.07 25.81 2.17
N LEU A 164 7.42 27.09 1.99
CA LEU A 164 7.29 27.79 0.71
C LEU A 164 8.61 27.76 -0.04
N TYR A 165 8.55 27.50 -1.34
CA TYR A 165 9.73 27.57 -2.20
C TYR A 165 10.23 29.02 -2.30
N THR A 166 11.55 29.19 -2.23
CA THR A 166 12.19 30.47 -2.52
C THR A 166 12.19 30.73 -4.04
N ASP A 167 12.28 32.00 -4.46
CA ASP A 167 12.34 32.37 -5.88
C ASP A 167 13.49 31.69 -6.65
N SER A 168 14.55 31.28 -5.94
CA SER A 168 15.69 30.55 -6.50
C SER A 168 15.44 29.06 -6.77
N PHE A 169 14.34 28.49 -6.27
CA PHE A 169 14.07 27.06 -6.37
C PHE A 169 13.37 26.71 -7.69
N SER A 170 14.04 25.92 -8.54
CA SER A 170 13.47 25.47 -9.81
C SER A 170 12.58 24.24 -9.63
N ARG A 171 11.28 24.44 -9.80
CA ARG A 171 10.26 23.37 -9.72
C ARG A 171 10.43 22.27 -10.76
N GLU A 172 11.02 22.60 -11.91
CA GLU A 172 11.29 21.64 -12.98
C GLU A 172 12.26 20.55 -12.51
N MET A 173 13.07 20.84 -11.48
CA MET A 173 14.00 19.90 -10.87
C MET A 173 13.32 18.89 -9.93
N ILE A 174 12.05 19.09 -9.54
CA ILE A 174 11.32 18.13 -8.71
C ILE A 174 10.91 16.94 -9.57
N ASP A 175 11.80 16.00 -9.83
CA ASP A 175 11.46 14.73 -10.45
C ASP A 175 11.35 13.61 -9.40
N LYS A 176 11.10 12.38 -9.86
CA LYS A 176 11.04 11.21 -8.97
C LYS A 176 12.34 11.03 -8.18
N GLN A 177 13.51 11.29 -8.78
CA GLN A 177 14.79 11.09 -8.12
C GLN A 177 14.99 12.12 -7.00
N TYR A 178 14.68 13.39 -7.27
CA TYR A 178 14.71 14.44 -6.26
C TYR A 178 13.79 14.12 -5.06
N VAL A 179 12.55 13.69 -5.33
CA VAL A 179 11.59 13.35 -4.26
C VAL A 179 12.12 12.21 -3.40
N ILE A 180 12.65 11.14 -3.99
CA ILE A 180 13.18 10.00 -3.25
C ILE A 180 14.42 10.41 -2.43
N GLN A 181 15.31 11.25 -2.98
CA GLN A 181 16.46 11.76 -2.26
C GLN A 181 16.05 12.61 -1.05
N MET A 182 15.10 13.53 -1.22
CA MET A 182 14.56 14.33 -0.11
C MET A 182 14.01 13.43 1.00
N LEU A 183 13.22 12.41 0.64
CA LEU A 183 12.66 11.47 1.62
C LEU A 183 13.74 10.64 2.33
N GLN A 184 14.85 10.30 1.66
CA GLN A 184 15.99 9.63 2.29
C GLN A 184 16.66 10.54 3.33
N GLU A 185 16.84 11.82 3.01
CA GLU A 185 17.36 12.82 3.94
C GLU A 185 16.41 13.02 5.13
N TYR A 186 15.10 13.10 4.88
CA TYR A 186 14.07 13.17 5.90
C TYR A 186 14.05 11.95 6.82
N ALA A 187 14.12 10.74 6.26
CA ALA A 187 14.19 9.50 7.02
C ALA A 187 15.45 9.44 7.90
N LYS A 188 16.60 9.85 7.36
CA LYS A 188 17.86 9.91 8.09
C LYS A 188 17.82 10.94 9.22
N TYR A 189 17.33 12.15 8.96
CA TYR A 189 17.20 13.21 9.95
C TYR A 189 16.32 12.78 11.13
N ASN A 190 15.22 12.08 10.85
CA ASN A 190 14.31 11.58 11.88
C ASN A 190 14.76 10.26 12.54
N GLY A 191 15.87 9.67 12.08
CA GLY A 191 16.41 8.41 12.61
C GLY A 191 15.51 7.21 12.35
N LEU A 192 14.88 7.15 11.18
CA LEU A 192 14.02 6.04 10.77
C LEU A 192 14.85 4.83 10.31
N LEU A 193 14.41 3.65 10.70
CA LEU A 193 14.94 2.35 10.31
C LEU A 193 14.09 1.74 9.20
N TYR A 194 14.74 0.99 8.32
CA TYR A 194 14.14 0.27 7.18
C TYR A 194 13.15 1.14 6.35
N PRO A 195 13.57 2.32 5.88
CA PRO A 195 12.67 3.19 5.16
C PRO A 195 12.28 2.60 3.80
N GLU A 196 10.99 2.61 3.51
CA GLU A 196 10.40 2.30 2.22
C GLU A 196 9.96 3.61 1.55
N PHE A 197 10.29 3.76 0.28
CA PHE A 197 10.03 4.99 -0.47
C PHE A 197 9.13 4.71 -1.66
N GLY A 198 8.12 5.57 -1.84
CA GLY A 198 7.19 5.56 -2.96
C GLY A 198 7.15 6.92 -3.64
N TYR A 199 6.76 6.91 -4.92
CA TYR A 199 6.52 8.12 -5.69
C TYR A 199 5.31 7.89 -6.58
N GLU A 200 4.39 8.86 -6.57
CA GLU A 200 3.24 8.88 -7.46
C GLU A 200 2.94 10.30 -7.94
N LYS A 201 2.09 10.41 -8.95
CA LYS A 201 1.63 11.68 -9.49
C LYS A 201 0.12 11.60 -9.72
N ASN A 202 -0.62 12.52 -9.13
CA ASN A 202 -2.07 12.62 -9.26
C ASN A 202 -2.52 14.09 -9.34
N GLU A 203 -3.81 14.36 -9.14
CA GLU A 203 -4.40 15.71 -9.20
C GLU A 203 -3.86 16.65 -8.11
N LEU A 204 -3.40 16.12 -6.98
CA LEU A 204 -2.76 16.89 -5.90
C LEU A 204 -1.29 17.21 -6.20
N GLY A 205 -0.71 16.70 -7.29
CA GLY A 205 0.65 17.01 -7.72
C GLY A 205 1.59 15.81 -7.70
N LYS A 206 2.88 16.06 -7.43
CA LYS A 206 3.88 15.00 -7.24
C LYS A 206 3.89 14.63 -5.77
N ILE A 207 3.79 13.34 -5.45
CA ILE A 207 3.65 12.86 -4.08
C ILE A 207 4.78 11.88 -3.79
N GLY A 208 5.52 12.17 -2.72
CA GLY A 208 6.47 11.27 -2.11
C GLY A 208 5.84 10.53 -0.93
N ASN A 209 5.96 9.20 -0.91
CA ASN A 209 5.52 8.37 0.20
C ASN A 209 6.74 7.81 0.92
N LEU A 210 6.77 7.90 2.24
CA LEU A 210 7.80 7.29 3.08
C LEU A 210 7.13 6.50 4.21
N ARG A 211 7.56 5.27 4.41
CA ARG A 211 7.24 4.48 5.61
C ARG A 211 8.52 4.03 6.26
N GLY A 212 8.59 4.06 7.59
CA GLY A 212 9.76 3.60 8.32
C GLY A 212 9.42 3.29 9.76
N TYR A 213 10.41 2.83 10.51
CA TYR A 213 10.23 2.38 11.88
C TYR A 213 11.19 3.11 12.81
N LYS A 214 10.83 3.23 14.09
CA LYS A 214 11.75 3.70 15.12
C LYS A 214 11.45 2.96 16.41
N THR A 215 12.46 2.77 17.24
CA THR A 215 12.25 2.32 18.62
C THR A 215 12.35 3.55 19.50
N LEU A 216 11.26 3.89 20.18
CA LEU A 216 11.24 4.91 21.22
C LEU A 216 11.38 4.23 22.57
N GLU A 217 11.94 4.95 23.53
CA GLU A 217 12.02 4.53 24.92
C GLU A 217 11.13 5.46 25.73
N ASP A 218 10.22 4.90 26.52
CA ASP A 218 9.39 5.71 27.42
C ASP A 218 10.14 6.07 28.70
N ASN A 219 9.51 6.88 29.55
CA ASN A 219 10.11 7.33 30.81
C ASN A 219 10.40 6.19 31.81
N THR A 220 9.91 4.98 31.56
CA THR A 220 10.16 3.78 32.37
C THR A 220 11.32 2.93 31.82
N GLY A 221 11.91 3.32 30.70
CA GLY A 221 12.93 2.54 29.99
C GLY A 221 12.33 1.45 29.09
N LYS A 222 11.00 1.40 28.94
CA LYS A 222 10.35 0.42 28.08
C LYS A 222 10.47 0.87 26.63
N LYS A 223 10.96 -0.05 25.79
CA LYS A 223 11.09 0.15 24.35
C LYS A 223 9.76 -0.11 23.65
N ILE A 224 9.34 0.82 22.81
CA ILE A 224 8.13 0.75 22.00
C ILE A 224 8.55 0.92 20.54
N GLU A 225 8.21 -0.07 19.72
CA GLU A 225 8.34 0.05 18.27
C GLU A 225 7.19 0.90 17.74
N VAL A 226 7.54 1.93 17.00
CA VAL A 226 6.60 2.82 16.34
C VAL A 226 6.80 2.79 14.84
N THR A 227 5.70 2.87 14.11
CA THR A 227 5.70 3.00 12.65
C THR A 227 5.44 4.46 12.29
N PHE A 228 6.24 4.98 11.39
CA PHE A 228 6.09 6.30 10.78
C PHE A 228 5.58 6.12 9.35
N SER A 229 4.59 6.92 8.97
CA SER A 229 4.25 7.16 7.57
C SER A 229 4.28 8.65 7.29
N VAL A 230 4.77 9.01 6.10
CA VAL A 230 4.95 10.37 5.65
C VAL A 230 4.44 10.47 4.21
N ARG A 231 3.66 11.51 3.91
CA ARG A 231 3.26 11.89 2.55
C ARG A 231 3.70 13.33 2.29
N ALA A 232 4.62 13.50 1.36
CA ALA A 232 5.12 14.79 0.93
C ALA A 232 4.45 15.19 -0.40
N TYR A 233 3.70 16.29 -0.38
CA TYR A 233 3.02 16.89 -1.52
C TYR A 233 3.85 18.06 -2.04
N PHE A 234 4.21 17.98 -3.32
CA PHE A 234 5.00 19.02 -3.98
C PHE A 234 4.08 19.82 -4.91
N GLY A 235 3.73 21.02 -4.45
CA GLY A 235 2.89 21.97 -5.14
C GLY A 235 3.65 22.83 -6.15
N GLU A 236 3.00 23.89 -6.60
CA GLU A 236 3.60 24.92 -7.42
C GLU A 236 4.48 25.89 -6.63
N LYS A 237 4.14 26.18 -5.37
CA LYS A 237 4.84 27.17 -4.55
C LYS A 237 5.22 26.61 -3.18
N SER A 238 4.77 25.41 -2.85
CA SER A 238 4.98 24.85 -1.53
C SER A 238 5.35 23.37 -1.54
N LEU A 239 6.05 22.98 -0.48
CA LEU A 239 6.16 21.62 0.01
C LEU A 239 5.23 21.48 1.21
N PHE A 240 4.39 20.45 1.21
CA PHE A 240 3.52 20.15 2.33
C PHE A 240 3.70 18.69 2.73
N ILE A 241 4.06 18.42 3.98
CA ILE A 241 4.39 17.09 4.45
C ILE A 241 3.40 16.72 5.54
N LEU A 242 2.71 15.61 5.35
CA LEU A 242 1.92 14.96 6.38
C LEU A 242 2.72 13.82 6.99
N GLN A 243 2.65 13.69 8.30
CA GLN A 243 3.26 12.61 9.06
C GLN A 243 2.24 12.03 10.03
N GLY A 244 2.19 10.70 10.11
CA GLY A 244 1.45 9.94 11.11
C GLY A 244 2.34 8.91 11.78
N THR A 245 2.24 8.79 13.09
CA THR A 245 3.04 7.87 13.89
C THR A 245 2.18 7.23 14.97
N SER A 246 2.30 5.92 15.15
CA SER A 246 1.69 5.19 16.27
C SER A 246 2.51 3.92 16.59
N PRO A 247 2.28 3.25 17.74
CA PRO A 247 2.86 1.93 18.01
C PRO A 247 2.59 0.97 16.86
N SER A 248 3.62 0.25 16.43
CA SER A 248 3.57 -0.60 15.22
C SER A 248 2.46 -1.66 15.25
N GLN A 249 2.01 -2.07 16.45
CA GLN A 249 0.95 -3.06 16.64
C GLN A 249 -0.45 -2.56 16.26
N ILE A 250 -0.67 -1.25 16.30
CA ILE A 250 -1.98 -0.62 16.02
C ILE A 250 -1.91 0.32 14.82
N PHE A 251 -0.82 0.28 14.05
CA PHE A 251 -0.62 1.17 12.91
C PHE A 251 -1.23 0.60 11.61
N PRO A 252 -1.95 1.40 10.80
CA PRO A 252 -2.37 2.78 11.05
C PRO A 252 -3.62 2.81 11.94
N THR A 253 -3.79 3.87 12.72
CA THR A 253 -5.02 4.14 13.48
C THR A 253 -6.04 4.87 12.61
N SER A 254 -7.32 4.83 12.97
CA SER A 254 -8.39 5.49 12.20
C SER A 254 -8.17 7.00 12.08
N GLU A 255 -7.62 7.62 13.12
CA GLU A 255 -7.31 9.05 13.11
C GLU A 255 -6.16 9.39 12.16
N ILE A 256 -5.12 8.54 12.09
CA ILE A 256 -4.03 8.71 11.12
C ILE A 256 -4.57 8.58 9.69
N VAL A 257 -5.43 7.60 9.42
CA VAL A 257 -6.06 7.42 8.09
C VAL A 257 -6.88 8.67 7.74
N THR A 258 -7.75 9.11 8.64
CA THR A 258 -8.60 10.30 8.45
C THR A 258 -7.76 11.55 8.20
N PHE A 259 -6.68 11.73 8.96
CA PHE A 259 -5.73 12.84 8.77
C PHE A 259 -5.12 12.83 7.36
N PHE A 260 -4.59 11.69 6.90
CA PHE A 260 -4.00 11.58 5.56
C PHE A 260 -5.02 11.75 4.43
N GLU A 261 -6.26 11.32 4.63
CA GLU A 261 -7.34 11.44 3.64
C GLU A 261 -7.95 12.85 3.59
N SER A 262 -7.76 13.65 4.64
CA SER A 262 -8.26 15.03 4.70
C SER A 262 -7.43 16.06 3.95
N ILE A 263 -6.38 15.63 3.24
CA ILE A 263 -5.57 16.51 2.41
C ILE A 263 -6.41 17.09 1.27
N GLU A 264 -6.41 18.40 1.17
CA GLU A 264 -7.10 19.12 0.11
C GLU A 264 -6.19 20.17 -0.49
N LYS A 265 -6.50 20.59 -1.72
CA LYS A 265 -5.88 21.73 -2.40
C LYS A 265 -6.95 22.82 -2.58
N PRO A 266 -7.15 23.73 -1.61
CA PRO A 266 -8.23 24.72 -1.69
C PRO A 266 -8.03 25.66 -2.88
N GLY A 267 -8.91 25.58 -3.89
CA GLY A 267 -8.98 26.56 -4.98
C GLY A 267 -8.30 26.19 -6.30
N ASN A 268 -8.67 25.05 -6.88
CA ASN A 268 -8.73 24.91 -8.35
C ASN A 268 -10.18 25.03 -8.84
#